data_AF-A0A537EIL7-F1
#
_entry.id   AF-A0A537EIL7-F1
#
_cell.length_a   1.000
_cell.length_b   1.000
_cell.length_c   1.000
_cell.angle_alpha   90.00
_cell.angle_beta   90.00
_cell.angle_gamma   90.00
#
_symmetry.space_group_name_H-M   'P 1'
#
loop_
_entity.id
_entity.type
_entity.pdbx_description
1 polymer ?
#
loop_
_entity_poly.entity_id
_entity_poly.type
_entity_poly.pdbx_seq_one_letter_code
_entity_poly.pdbx_strand_id
1 'polypeptide(L)' 'MVEKQIQAAKSYPTKKELWQRLPRKVQYQTFNRILDYLESSNKILIDKGEIVWTFPSNQKLRRLLHTSKRLR' A
#
# COMPACT_ATOMS: atom_id res chain seq x y z
N MET A 1 -2.40 3.27 -9.96
CA MET A 1 -1.36 2.63 -10.80
C MET A 1 -0.46 1.72 -9.98
N VAL A 2 0.09 2.15 -8.83
CA VAL A 2 0.79 1.23 -7.88
C VAL A 2 -0.17 0.69 -6.80
N GLU A 3 -0.93 1.57 -6.11
CA GLU A 3 -1.88 1.16 -5.06
C GLU A 3 -2.86 0.04 -5.50
N LYS A 4 -3.42 0.18 -6.71
CA LYS A 4 -4.33 -0.83 -7.29
C LYS A 4 -3.65 -2.19 -7.48
N GLN A 5 -2.37 -2.23 -7.82
CA GLN A 5 -1.63 -3.48 -8.02
C GLN A 5 -1.29 -4.15 -6.68
N ILE A 6 -1.02 -3.35 -5.64
CA ILE A 6 -0.84 -3.87 -4.28
C ILE A 6 -2.17 -4.45 -3.76
N GLN A 7 -3.29 -3.75 -3.95
CA GLN A 7 -4.61 -4.22 -3.52
C GLN A 7 -5.11 -5.42 -4.32
N ALA A 8 -4.77 -5.52 -5.61
CA ALA A 8 -5.15 -6.65 -6.46
C ALA A 8 -4.22 -7.87 -6.31
N ALA A 9 -3.06 -7.72 -5.66
CA ALA A 9 -2.17 -8.83 -5.40
C ALA A 9 -2.85 -9.79 -4.40
N LYS A 10 -2.96 -11.07 -4.79
CA LYS A 10 -3.53 -12.11 -3.93
C LYS A 10 -2.64 -12.49 -2.74
N SER A 11 -1.36 -12.14 -2.81
CA SER A 11 -0.33 -12.39 -1.79
C SER A 11 0.50 -11.13 -1.59
N TYR A 12 1.38 -11.12 -0.58
CA TYR A 12 2.28 -10.01 -0.28
C TYR A 12 3.46 -10.01 -1.27
N PRO A 13 3.47 -9.12 -2.29
CA PRO A 13 4.54 -9.11 -3.26
C PRO A 13 5.78 -8.45 -2.68
N THR A 14 6.95 -8.88 -3.13
CA THR A 14 8.18 -8.11 -2.93
C THR A 14 8.20 -6.85 -3.79
N LYS A 15 9.07 -5.88 -3.45
CA LYS A 15 9.27 -4.65 -4.26
C LYS A 15 9.51 -4.97 -5.74
N LYS A 16 10.31 -5.99 -6.04
CA LYS A 16 10.67 -6.37 -7.41
C LYS A 16 9.48 -6.98 -8.16
N GLU A 17 8.74 -7.89 -7.53
CA GLU A 17 7.55 -8.49 -8.15
C GLU A 17 6.46 -7.46 -8.41
N LEU A 18 6.22 -6.56 -7.44
CA LEU A 18 5.27 -5.48 -7.62
C LEU A 18 5.67 -4.57 -8.77
N TRP A 19 6.95 -4.18 -8.85
CA TRP A 19 7.47 -3.35 -9.93
C TRP A 19 7.31 -4.00 -11.32
N GLN A 20 7.56 -5.31 -11.42
CA GLN A 20 7.39 -6.07 -12.67
C GLN A 20 5.92 -6.20 -13.11
N ARG A 21 4.98 -6.23 -12.16
CA ARG A 21 3.54 -6.32 -12.44
C ARG A 21 2.91 -4.99 -12.87
N LEU A 22 3.64 -3.87 -12.81
CA LEU A 22 3.09 -2.57 -13.18
C LEU A 22 2.80 -2.53 -14.69
N PRO A 23 1.59 -2.09 -15.11
CA PRO A 23 1.19 -2.07 -16.52
C PRO A 23 2.02 -1.08 -17.37
N ARG A 24 2.64 -0.10 -16.72
CA ARG A 24 3.68 0.76 -17.31
C ARG A 24 4.90 0.69 -16.42
N LYS A 25 6.06 0.42 -17.01
CA LYS A 25 7.32 0.39 -16.28
C LYS A 25 7.66 1.79 -15.81
N VAL A 26 7.42 2.04 -14.53
CA VAL A 26 7.83 3.26 -13.85
C VAL A 26 9.32 3.14 -13.55
N GLN A 27 10.07 4.24 -13.60
CA GLN A 27 11.47 4.22 -13.17
C GLN A 27 11.56 3.73 -11.71
N TYR A 28 12.56 2.89 -11.42
CA TYR A 28 12.68 2.23 -10.12
C TYR A 28 12.78 3.23 -8.96
N GLN A 29 13.46 4.37 -9.18
CA GLN A 29 13.59 5.41 -8.17
C GLN A 29 12.25 6.09 -7.85
N THR A 30 11.46 6.39 -8.88
CA THR A 30 10.09 6.91 -8.71
C THR A 30 9.19 5.90 -8.02
N PHE A 31 9.33 4.61 -8.35
CA PHE A 31 8.62 3.54 -7.67
C PHE A 31 8.96 3.47 -6.18
N ASN A 32 10.24 3.57 -5.81
CA ASN A 32 10.65 3.62 -4.41
C ASN A 32 10.05 4.84 -3.69
N ARG A 33 10.11 6.03 -4.30
CA ARG A 33 9.50 7.23 -3.72
C ARG A 33 7.99 7.10 -3.50
N ILE A 34 7.30 6.35 -4.37
CA ILE A 34 5.87 6.03 -4.17
C ILE A 34 5.70 5.10 -2.96
N LEU A 35 6.54 4.07 -2.81
CA LEU A 35 6.47 3.17 -1.65
C LEU A 35 6.75 3.93 -0.34
N ASP A 36 7.77 4.79 -0.31
CA ASP A 36 8.11 5.61 0.87
C ASP A 36 6.93 6.51 1.27
N TYR A 37 6.22 7.08 0.30
CA TYR A 37 5.00 7.85 0.54
C TYR A 37 3.85 6.98 1.09
N LEU A 38 3.66 5.78 0.54
CA LEU A 38 2.61 4.88 1.00
C LEU A 38 2.87 4.34 2.42
N GLU A 39 4.14 4.08 2.75
CA GLU A 39 4.56 3.62 4.06
C GLU A 39 4.41 4.75 5.10
N SER A 40 4.93 5.95 4.80
CA SER A 40 4.80 7.12 5.69
C SER A 40 3.34 7.55 5.91
N SER A 41 2.45 7.30 4.94
CA SER A 41 1.01 7.50 5.09
C SER A 41 0.27 6.33 5.75
N ASN A 42 0.98 5.32 6.26
CA ASN A 42 0.45 4.10 6.89
C ASN A 42 -0.54 3.34 6.00
N LYS A 43 -0.42 3.46 4.68
CA LYS A 43 -1.27 2.71 3.75
C LYS A 43 -0.74 1.30 3.50
N ILE A 44 0.56 1.14 3.57
CA ILE A 44 1.27 -0.13 3.42
C ILE A 44 2.22 -0.32 4.59
N LEU A 45 2.56 -1.57 4.85
CA LEU A 45 3.63 -1.99 5.74
C LEU A 45 4.61 -2.82 4.91
N ILE A 46 5.90 -2.61 5.11
CA ILE A 46 6.95 -3.41 4.48
C ILE A 46 7.60 -4.25 5.58
N ASP A 47 7.40 -5.57 5.54
CA ASP A 47 8.06 -6.50 6.46
C ASP A 47 8.90 -7.50 5.68
N LYS A 48 10.16 -7.68 6.07
CA LYS A 48 11.11 -8.62 5.42
C LYS A 48 11.18 -8.54 3.88
N GLY A 49 10.85 -7.38 3.31
CA GLY A 49 10.82 -7.14 1.87
C GLY A 49 9.48 -7.41 1.19
N GLU A 50 8.49 -7.94 1.91
CA GLU A 50 7.11 -8.13 1.47
C GLU A 50 6.27 -6.87 1.74
N ILE A 51 5.38 -6.53 0.81
CA ILE A 51 4.51 -5.35 0.90
C ILE A 51 3.11 -5.78 1.29
N VAL A 52 2.66 -5.33 2.46
CA VAL A 52 1.33 -5.59 3.02
C VAL A 52 0.46 -4.35 2.88
N TRP A 53 -0.75 -4.49 2.34
CA TRP A 53 -1.73 -3.40 2.30
C TRP A 53 -2.52 -3.35 3.61
N THR A 54 -2.37 -2.28 4.38
CA THR A 54 -3.00 -2.13 5.71
C THR A 54 -4.12 -1.09 5.72
N PHE A 55 -4.24 -0.28 4.67
CA PHE A 55 -5.24 0.78 4.63
C PHE A 55 -6.67 0.25 4.51
N PRO A 56 -7.64 0.77 5.29
CA PRO A 56 -9.04 0.37 5.20
C PRO A 56 -9.60 0.62 3.80
N SER A 57 -9.83 -0.47 3.07
CA SER A 57 -10.54 -0.50 1.80
C SER A 57 -12.06 -0.48 1.98
N ASN A 58 -12.56 -0.85 3.16
CA ASN A 58 -13.98 -0.90 3.48
C ASN A 58 -14.53 0.47 3.91
N GLN A 59 -15.56 0.95 3.21
CA GLN A 59 -16.23 2.23 3.50
C GLN A 59 -16.88 2.25 4.89
N LYS A 60 -17.37 1.11 5.38
CA LYS A 60 -17.94 1.01 6.73
C LYS A 60 -16.86 1.22 7.80
N LEU A 61 -15.70 0.62 7.62
CA LEU A 61 -14.56 0.78 8.53
C LEU A 61 -14.03 2.21 8.53
N ARG A 62 -14.00 2.88 7.36
CA ARG A 62 -13.66 4.30 7.26
C ARG A 62 -14.61 5.20 8.05
N ARG A 63 -15.92 4.96 7.93
CA ARG A 63 -16.91 5.69 8.74
C ARG A 63 -16.68 5.46 10.22
N LEU A 64 -16.45 4.22 10.64
CA LEU A 64 -16.18 3.90 12.05
C LEU A 64 -14.89 4.57 12.57
N LEU A 65 -13.82 4.61 11.79
CA LEU A 65 -12.57 5.31 12.14
C LEU A 65 -12.74 6.83 12.21
N HIS A 66 -13.64 7.40 11.41
CA HIS A 66 -13.95 8.83 11.47
C HIS A 66 -14.82 9.19 12.67
N THR A 67 -15.79 8.32 13.01
CA THR A 67 -16.70 8.53 14.14
C THR A 67 -16.07 8.12 15.47
N SER A 68 -15.01 7.31 15.48
CA SER A 68 -14.35 6.86 16.70
C SER A 68 -13.63 8.01 17.39
N LYS A 69 -13.83 8.13 18.71
CA LYS A 69 -13.03 9.04 19.55
C LYS A 69 -11.65 8.43 19.73
N ARG A 70 -10.60 9.19 19.43
CA ARG A 70 -9.23 8.80 19.81
C ARG A 70 -9.16 8.75 21.33
N LEU A 71 -8.94 7.55 21.88
CA LEU A 71 -8.53 7.40 23.27
C LEU A 71 -7.15 8.03 23.41
N ARG A 72 -7.02 8.93 24.38
CA ARG A 72 -5.86 9.79 24.62
C ARG A 72 -4.89 9.13 25.58
#